data_AF-A0A845M6G7-F1
#
_entry.id   AF-A0A845M6G7-F1
#
_cell.length_a   1.000
_cell.length_b   1.000
_cell.length_c   1.000
_cell.angle_alpha   90.00
_cell.angle_beta   90.00
_cell.angle_gamma   90.00
#
_symmetry.space_group_name_H-M   'P 1'
#
loop_
_entity.id
_entity.type
_entity.pdbx_description
1 polymer ?
#
loop_
_entity_poly.entity_id
_entity_poly.type
_entity_poly.pdbx_seq_one_letter_code
_entity_poly.pdbx_strand_id
1 'polypeptide(L)'
;MIRGPVRKTSTITPIWPEHGRYWLESTPGGLYVPEPNFQANNRRNATIARRPHNAPPTRDTGPRVNEKIRAPEIRLIGAEGENVGVVTPERGRELAEQAGLDLVEISPNATPPVCKIMDFGKFKYEQQKRESEAKKKQKTIEVKEVKFRPNTDVHDYEVKMKNVVKFLEKGDKVKVTLRFRGREMAHQNLGRELLERVAEDVKELGKVENMPKMEGRQMVMMIGPLTK
;
A
#
# COMPACT_ATOMS: atom_id res chain seq x y z
N MET A 1 -49.52 -60.28 2.67
CA MET A 1 -49.70 -59.34 1.55
C MET A 1 -48.72 -58.17 1.68
N ILE A 2 -47.87 -58.03 0.66
CA ILE A 2 -47.33 -56.81 0.04
C ILE A 2 -46.84 -55.66 0.96
N ARG A 3 -45.49 -55.58 1.06
CA ARG A 3 -44.71 -54.41 1.46
C ARG A 3 -44.54 -53.45 0.26
N GLY A 4 -44.47 -52.15 0.54
CA GLY A 4 -43.87 -51.17 -0.35
C GLY A 4 -43.60 -49.84 0.35
N PRO A 5 -42.33 -49.49 0.64
CA PRO A 5 -41.92 -48.13 0.96
C PRO A 5 -41.17 -47.50 -0.22
N VAL A 6 -41.30 -46.19 -0.38
CA VAL A 6 -40.67 -45.42 -1.46
C VAL A 6 -39.74 -44.34 -0.90
N ARG A 7 -38.53 -44.31 -1.49
CA ARG A 7 -37.51 -43.25 -1.57
C ARG A 7 -36.59 -43.03 -0.35
N LYS A 8 -35.34 -43.47 -0.52
CA LYS A 8 -34.16 -42.81 0.03
C LYS A 8 -33.18 -42.44 -1.11
N THR A 9 -32.57 -41.29 -0.87
CA THR A 9 -31.48 -40.60 -1.56
C THR A 9 -30.24 -41.48 -1.78
N SER A 10 -29.64 -41.41 -2.98
CA SER A 10 -28.29 -41.93 -3.24
C SER A 10 -27.33 -40.79 -3.58
N THR A 11 -26.34 -40.66 -2.71
CA THR A 11 -25.00 -40.09 -2.91
C THR A 11 -24.11 -40.95 -3.82
N ILE A 12 -22.93 -40.41 -4.15
CA ILE A 12 -21.65 -41.09 -4.55
C ILE A 12 -21.30 -41.10 -6.05
N THR A 13 -20.43 -40.13 -6.41
CA THR A 13 -19.09 -40.19 -7.07
C THR A 13 -18.73 -41.23 -8.15
N PRO A 14 -17.72 -40.90 -9.01
CA PRO A 14 -17.62 -41.28 -10.41
C PRO A 14 -16.79 -42.55 -10.67
N ILE A 15 -16.99 -43.17 -11.83
CA ILE A 15 -16.16 -44.27 -12.32
C ILE A 15 -15.99 -44.10 -13.83
N TRP A 16 -14.74 -43.89 -14.26
CA TRP A 16 -14.32 -44.08 -15.65
C TRP A 16 -14.19 -45.57 -15.94
N PRO A 17 -14.43 -46.02 -17.18
CA PRO A 17 -13.62 -47.09 -17.72
C PRO A 17 -12.90 -46.68 -19.01
N GLU A 18 -11.63 -47.04 -18.95
CA GLU A 18 -10.63 -47.16 -19.99
C GLU A 18 -10.98 -48.20 -21.06
N HIS A 19 -10.46 -47.93 -22.27
CA HIS A 19 -9.93 -48.87 -23.27
C HIS A 19 -10.88 -49.78 -24.07
N GLY A 20 -10.93 -49.48 -25.37
CA GLY A 20 -10.61 -50.46 -26.40
C GLY A 20 -11.78 -51.18 -27.08
N ARG A 21 -12.01 -50.86 -28.36
CA ARG A 21 -11.54 -51.69 -29.49
C ARG A 21 -12.02 -51.11 -30.81
N TYR A 22 -11.07 -51.10 -31.73
CA TYR A 22 -11.22 -50.80 -33.15
C TYR A 22 -12.20 -51.78 -33.81
N TRP A 23 -13.08 -51.24 -34.66
CA TRP A 23 -13.53 -51.96 -35.85
C TRP A 23 -13.24 -51.07 -37.06
N LEU A 24 -12.37 -51.60 -37.92
CA LEU A 24 -12.14 -51.14 -39.28
C LEU A 24 -13.29 -51.67 -40.14
N GLU A 25 -14.17 -50.78 -40.59
CA GLU A 25 -14.96 -51.03 -41.79
C GLU A 25 -14.52 -50.07 -42.89
N SER A 26 -13.95 -50.68 -43.91
CA SER A 26 -13.58 -50.10 -45.19
C SER A 26 -14.82 -49.89 -46.05
N THR A 27 -15.16 -48.64 -46.34
CA THR A 27 -16.03 -48.29 -47.47
C THR A 27 -15.26 -47.45 -48.50
N PRO A 28 -15.34 -47.82 -49.80
CA PRO A 28 -14.72 -47.11 -50.90
C PRO A 28 -15.65 -46.02 -51.43
N GLY A 29 -15.10 -44.88 -51.85
CA GLY A 29 -15.81 -43.87 -52.63
C GLY A 29 -15.91 -42.53 -51.93
N GLY A 30 -15.20 -41.54 -52.48
CA GLY A 30 -14.98 -40.25 -51.85
C GLY A 30 -16.24 -39.42 -51.62
N LEU A 31 -16.21 -38.70 -50.49
CA LEU A 31 -16.68 -37.32 -50.41
C LEU A 31 -15.61 -36.53 -49.67
N TYR A 32 -14.98 -35.61 -50.39
CA TYR A 32 -14.05 -34.63 -49.87
C TYR A 32 -14.81 -33.71 -48.93
N VAL A 33 -14.59 -33.85 -47.63
CA VAL A 33 -15.09 -32.91 -46.62
C VAL A 33 -13.97 -31.88 -46.42
N PRO A 34 -14.11 -30.62 -46.85
CA PRO A 34 -13.06 -29.63 -46.63
C PRO A 34 -12.91 -29.37 -45.13
N GLU A 35 -11.70 -29.52 -44.60
CA GLU A 35 -11.35 -29.06 -43.26
C GLU A 35 -11.69 -27.56 -43.15
N PRO A 36 -12.42 -27.10 -42.12
CA PRO A 36 -12.58 -25.68 -41.89
C PRO A 36 -11.21 -25.11 -41.54
N ASN A 37 -10.66 -24.34 -42.49
CA ASN A 37 -9.45 -23.56 -42.34
C ASN A 37 -9.66 -22.51 -41.24
N PHE A 38 -9.47 -22.91 -39.99
CA PHE A 38 -9.54 -22.02 -38.84
C PHE A 38 -8.23 -21.24 -38.76
N GLN A 39 -8.01 -20.35 -39.74
CA GLN A 39 -7.14 -19.20 -39.55
C GLN A 39 -7.80 -18.32 -38.50
N ALA A 40 -7.51 -18.62 -37.23
CA ALA A 40 -7.80 -17.73 -36.12
C ALA A 40 -6.96 -16.45 -36.32
N ASN A 41 -7.52 -15.50 -37.08
CA ASN A 41 -7.09 -14.12 -37.11
C ASN A 41 -7.38 -13.50 -35.74
N ASN A 42 -6.59 -13.91 -34.74
CA ASN A 42 -6.60 -13.30 -33.43
C ASN A 42 -5.77 -12.00 -33.51
N ARG A 43 -6.27 -11.03 -34.29
CA ARG A 43 -5.95 -9.62 -34.08
C ARG A 43 -6.61 -9.24 -32.76
N ARG A 44 -5.99 -9.69 -31.66
CA ARG A 44 -6.19 -9.06 -30.36
C ARG A 44 -5.88 -7.60 -30.61
N ASN A 45 -6.91 -6.76 -30.59
CA ASN A 45 -6.75 -5.35 -30.29
C ASN A 45 -6.08 -5.32 -28.91
N ALA A 46 -4.76 -5.41 -28.89
CA ALA A 46 -3.95 -4.94 -27.80
C ALA A 46 -4.31 -3.47 -27.74
N THR A 47 -5.24 -3.13 -26.86
CA THR A 47 -5.41 -1.77 -26.38
C THR A 47 -4.04 -1.44 -25.81
N ILE A 48 -3.20 -0.82 -26.64
CA ILE A 48 -1.95 -0.22 -26.23
C ILE A 48 -2.41 0.70 -25.11
N ALA A 49 -2.12 0.33 -23.86
CA ALA A 49 -2.40 1.16 -22.72
C ALA A 49 -1.65 2.47 -22.98
N ARG A 50 -2.35 3.46 -23.53
CA ARG A 50 -1.80 4.78 -23.77
C ARG A 50 -1.40 5.26 -22.40
N ARG A 51 -0.08 5.46 -22.17
CA ARG A 51 0.41 6.10 -20.95
C ARG A 51 -0.47 7.33 -20.71
N PRO A 52 -1.06 7.51 -19.52
CA PRO A 52 -1.88 8.69 -19.27
C PRO A 52 -1.06 9.91 -19.62
N HIS A 53 -1.53 10.69 -20.60
CA HIS A 53 -0.85 11.86 -21.17
C HIS A 53 -0.62 12.99 -20.15
N ASN A 54 -1.08 12.79 -18.91
CA ASN A 54 -1.05 13.72 -17.81
C ASN A 54 -0.27 13.15 -16.63
N ALA A 55 0.89 12.53 -16.89
CA ALA A 55 1.87 12.36 -15.83
C ALA A 55 2.36 13.77 -15.45
N PRO A 56 2.30 14.18 -14.16
CA PRO A 56 2.86 15.46 -13.77
C PRO A 56 4.32 15.52 -14.24
N PRO A 57 4.79 16.65 -14.78
CA PRO A 57 6.17 16.77 -15.21
C PRO A 57 7.07 16.34 -14.04
N THR A 58 8.05 15.48 -14.32
CA THR A 58 9.03 15.09 -13.32
C THR A 58 9.71 16.38 -12.87
N ARG A 59 9.34 16.88 -11.68
CA ARG A 59 10.02 18.04 -11.10
C ARG A 59 11.45 17.60 -10.89
N ASP A 60 12.38 18.25 -11.56
CA ASP A 60 13.84 18.06 -11.43
C ASP A 60 14.26 18.56 -10.02
N THR A 61 13.75 17.89 -8.99
CA THR A 61 13.89 18.17 -7.56
C THR A 61 15.14 17.48 -7.02
N GLY A 62 16.11 17.23 -7.89
CA GLY A 62 17.40 16.67 -7.53
C GLY A 62 18.43 17.79 -7.36
N PRO A 63 19.55 17.52 -6.67
CA PRO A 63 20.67 18.44 -6.64
C PRO A 63 21.15 18.71 -8.07
N ARG A 64 21.51 19.96 -8.35
CA ARG A 64 22.03 20.35 -9.67
C ARG A 64 23.42 19.75 -9.84
N VAL A 65 23.69 19.24 -11.05
CA VAL A 65 24.97 18.61 -11.38
C VAL A 65 25.57 19.26 -12.62
N ASN A 66 26.89 19.37 -12.62
CA ASN A 66 27.69 19.84 -13.76
C ASN A 66 27.13 21.15 -14.34
N GLU A 67 26.68 21.12 -15.59
CA GLU A 67 26.14 22.27 -16.33
C GLU A 67 24.82 22.83 -15.77
N LYS A 68 24.13 22.07 -14.92
CA LYS A 68 22.88 22.55 -14.28
C LYS A 68 23.17 23.59 -13.19
N ILE A 69 24.42 23.75 -12.75
CA ILE A 69 24.83 24.73 -11.73
C ILE A 69 24.90 26.11 -12.38
N ARG A 70 24.11 27.07 -11.87
CA ARG A 70 23.95 28.42 -12.44
C ARG A 70 24.60 29.53 -11.61
N ALA A 71 25.21 29.19 -10.48
CA ALA A 71 25.83 30.17 -9.60
C ALA A 71 27.12 30.71 -10.22
N PRO A 72 27.44 32.02 -10.09
CA PRO A 72 28.68 32.58 -10.64
C PRO A 72 29.93 32.12 -9.87
N GLU A 73 29.78 31.88 -8.57
CA GLU A 73 30.83 31.40 -7.68
C GLU A 73 30.29 30.24 -6.84
N ILE A 74 31.14 29.24 -6.61
CA ILE A 74 30.81 28.05 -5.83
C ILE A 74 31.91 27.78 -4.81
N ARG A 75 31.55 27.29 -3.63
CA ARG A 75 32.50 26.73 -2.67
C ARG A 75 32.73 25.26 -3.04
N LEU A 76 33.94 24.92 -3.47
CA LEU A 76 34.30 23.60 -3.98
C LEU A 76 34.94 22.73 -2.89
N ILE A 77 34.42 21.52 -2.77
CA ILE A 77 35.01 20.43 -2.00
C ILE A 77 35.49 19.36 -3.00
N GLY A 78 36.77 18.98 -2.91
CA GLY A 78 37.37 17.94 -3.74
C GLY A 78 36.84 16.54 -3.44
N ALA A 79 37.26 15.56 -4.25
CA ALA A 79 36.80 14.17 -4.15
C ALA A 79 37.08 13.53 -2.78
N GLU A 80 38.28 13.80 -2.25
CA GLU A 80 38.75 13.31 -0.94
C GLU A 80 38.22 14.14 0.25
N GLY A 81 37.38 15.15 0.00
CA GLY A 81 36.86 16.04 1.03
C GLY A 81 37.77 17.22 1.36
N GLU A 82 38.82 17.45 0.58
CA GLU A 82 39.63 18.68 0.66
C GLU A 82 38.79 19.92 0.32
N ASN A 83 39.05 21.04 1.00
CA ASN A 83 38.36 22.29 0.73
C ASN A 83 39.21 23.13 -0.21
N VAL A 84 38.80 23.21 -1.48
CA VAL A 84 39.50 23.98 -2.53
C VAL A 84 39.18 25.48 -2.40
N GLY A 85 38.13 25.83 -1.66
CA GLY A 85 37.72 27.21 -1.41
C GLY A 85 36.67 27.69 -2.41
N VAL A 86 36.61 29.00 -2.63
CA VAL A 86 35.65 29.62 -3.57
C VAL A 86 36.28 29.67 -4.95
N VAL A 87 35.62 29.05 -5.94
CA VAL A 87 36.09 28.97 -7.33
C VAL A 87 34.91 29.18 -8.30
N THR A 88 35.22 29.35 -9.58
CA THR A 88 34.19 29.37 -10.62
C THR A 88 33.65 27.96 -10.89
N PRO A 89 32.39 27.81 -11.33
CA PRO A 89 31.83 26.52 -11.74
C PRO A 89 32.59 25.84 -12.88
N GLU A 90 33.21 26.63 -13.77
CA GLU A 90 34.10 26.13 -14.83
C GLU A 90 35.28 25.38 -14.24
N ARG A 91 36.00 26.02 -13.31
CA ARG A 91 37.14 25.39 -12.65
C ARG A 91 36.74 24.14 -11.86
N GLY A 92 35.57 24.17 -11.22
CA GLY A 92 35.02 23.00 -10.53
C GLY A 92 34.70 21.84 -11.47
N ARG A 93 34.19 22.11 -12.68
CA ARG A 93 33.91 21.08 -13.70
C ARG A 93 35.19 20.46 -14.26
N GLU A 94 36.21 21.27 -14.54
CA GLU A 94 37.52 20.77 -14.98
C GLU A 94 38.12 19.80 -13.96
N LEU A 95 38.08 20.16 -12.67
CA LEU A 95 38.60 19.31 -11.60
C LEU A 95 37.80 18.02 -11.45
N ALA A 96 36.48 18.08 -11.65
CA ALA A 96 35.63 16.90 -11.64
C ALA A 96 35.94 15.97 -12.83
N GLU A 97 36.12 16.52 -14.02
CA GLU A 97 36.48 15.78 -15.24
C GLU A 97 37.87 15.12 -15.12
N GLN A 98 38.85 15.82 -14.54
CA GLN A 98 40.18 15.25 -14.25
C GLN A 98 40.12 14.07 -13.28
N ALA A 99 39.20 14.12 -12.32
CA ALA A 99 38.97 13.03 -11.37
C ALA A 99 38.06 11.91 -11.94
N GLY A 100 37.45 12.10 -13.12
CA GLY A 100 36.46 11.18 -13.69
C GLY A 100 35.16 11.11 -12.86
N LEU A 101 34.82 12.18 -12.15
CA LEU A 101 33.67 12.29 -11.25
C LEU A 101 32.75 13.45 -11.69
N ASP A 102 31.62 13.63 -11.00
CA ASP A 102 30.68 14.72 -11.26
C ASP A 102 30.84 15.87 -10.26
N LEU A 103 30.57 17.09 -10.70
CA LEU A 103 30.40 18.25 -9.83
C LEU A 103 28.94 18.30 -9.35
N VAL A 104 28.70 18.00 -8.08
CA VAL A 104 27.35 17.94 -7.49
C VAL A 104 27.12 19.10 -6.52
N GLU A 105 26.04 19.85 -6.71
CA GLU A 105 25.60 20.91 -5.79
C GLU A 105 24.90 20.29 -4.57
N ILE A 106 25.54 20.31 -3.40
CA ILE A 106 25.03 19.69 -2.17
C ILE A 106 24.18 20.66 -1.36
N SER A 107 24.58 21.94 -1.30
CA SER A 107 23.86 22.96 -0.55
C SER A 107 23.64 24.21 -1.40
N PRO A 108 22.45 24.35 -2.03
CA PRO A 108 22.08 25.56 -2.77
C PRO A 108 21.78 26.75 -1.84
N ASN A 109 21.50 26.52 -0.57
CA ASN A 109 21.08 27.55 0.38
C ASN A 109 22.26 28.39 0.95
N ALA A 110 23.50 28.02 0.64
CA ALA A 110 24.69 28.74 1.10
C ALA A 110 25.08 29.84 0.11
N THR A 111 25.72 30.90 0.61
CA THR A 111 26.30 31.97 -0.22
C THR A 111 27.83 32.03 0.01
N PRO A 112 28.67 31.59 -0.94
CA PRO A 112 28.35 30.92 -2.21
C PRO A 112 27.85 29.46 -2.03
N PRO A 113 27.09 28.90 -3.00
CA PRO A 113 26.61 27.51 -2.96
C PRO A 113 27.73 26.49 -2.80
N VAL A 114 27.47 25.40 -2.07
CA VAL A 114 28.49 24.37 -1.82
C VAL A 114 28.36 23.25 -2.83
N CYS A 115 29.42 23.07 -3.63
CA CYS A 115 29.56 22.01 -4.61
C CYS A 115 30.64 21.04 -4.16
N LYS A 116 30.43 19.75 -4.38
CA LYS A 116 31.39 18.70 -4.07
C LYS A 116 31.59 17.78 -5.28
N ILE A 117 32.84 17.44 -5.54
CA ILE A 117 33.20 16.46 -6.56
C ILE A 117 32.88 15.06 -6.02
N MET A 118 31.96 14.35 -6.65
CA MET A 118 31.58 12.98 -6.26
C MET A 118 30.85 12.25 -7.39
N ASP A 119 30.73 10.93 -7.27
CA ASP A 119 29.89 10.13 -8.16
C ASP A 119 28.40 10.39 -7.86
N PHE A 120 27.71 11.02 -8.80
CA PHE A 120 26.28 11.34 -8.67
C PHE A 120 25.39 10.08 -8.65
N GLY A 121 25.76 9.04 -9.40
CA GLY A 121 25.03 7.77 -9.45
C GLY A 121 25.05 7.07 -8.10
N LYS A 122 26.22 6.96 -7.48
CA LYS A 122 26.39 6.38 -6.14
C LYS A 122 25.66 7.21 -5.08
N PHE A 123 25.80 8.53 -5.10
CA PHE A 123 25.11 9.42 -4.18
C PHE A 123 23.58 9.27 -4.28
N LYS A 124 23.03 9.23 -5.50
CA LYS A 124 21.59 9.04 -5.73
C LYS A 124 21.11 7.69 -5.20
N TYR A 125 21.89 6.63 -5.40
CA TYR A 125 21.56 5.31 -4.87
C TYR A 125 21.57 5.28 -3.34
N GLU A 126 22.60 5.85 -2.70
CA GLU A 126 22.69 5.92 -1.24
C GLU A 126 21.57 6.75 -0.62
N GLN A 127 21.23 7.89 -1.23
CA GLN A 127 20.10 8.72 -0.81
C GLN A 127 18.78 7.98 -0.96
N GLN A 128 18.53 7.32 -2.09
CA GLN A 128 17.33 6.50 -2.27
C GLN A 128 17.26 5.34 -1.27
N LYS A 129 18.39 4.67 -1.00
CA LYS A 129 18.48 3.60 -0.02
C LYS A 129 18.14 4.13 1.38
N ARG A 130 18.77 5.23 1.81
CA ARG A 130 18.50 5.90 3.09
C ARG A 130 17.03 6.34 3.21
N GLU A 131 16.48 6.97 2.18
CA GLU A 131 15.06 7.34 2.14
C GLU A 131 14.15 6.13 2.23
N SER A 132 14.48 5.03 1.54
CA SER A 132 13.70 3.79 1.59
C SER A 132 13.76 3.14 2.97
N GLU A 133 14.93 3.15 3.62
CA GLU A 133 15.11 2.66 4.98
C GLU A 133 14.37 3.53 5.99
N ALA A 134 14.43 4.86 5.83
CA ALA A 134 13.68 5.81 6.66
C ALA A 134 12.17 5.59 6.51
N LYS A 135 11.67 5.44 5.28
CA LYS A 135 10.25 5.13 5.01
C LYS A 135 9.83 3.78 5.59
N LYS A 136 10.69 2.76 5.54
CA LYS A 136 10.42 1.45 6.16
C LYS A 136 10.42 1.51 7.69
N LYS A 137 11.27 2.34 8.29
CA LYS A 137 11.36 2.56 9.74
C LYS A 137 10.22 3.43 10.27
N GLN A 138 9.63 4.27 9.42
CA GLN A 138 8.48 5.08 9.79
C GLN A 138 7.30 4.17 10.12
N LYS A 139 6.91 4.12 11.40
CA LYS A 139 5.68 3.46 11.83
C LYS A 139 4.49 4.27 11.32
N THR A 140 3.78 3.75 10.32
CA THR A 140 2.52 4.34 9.87
C THR A 140 1.47 4.10 10.94
N ILE A 141 1.02 5.17 11.59
CA ILE A 141 -0.09 5.10 12.54
C ILE A 141 -1.37 5.10 11.71
N GLU A 142 -2.05 3.95 11.64
CA GLU A 142 -3.32 3.84 10.94
C GLU A 142 -4.50 4.04 11.91
N VAL A 143 -5.62 4.54 11.39
CA VAL A 143 -6.87 4.63 12.14
C VAL A 143 -7.70 3.39 11.85
N LYS A 144 -7.87 2.51 12.83
CA LYS A 144 -8.70 1.31 12.73
C LYS A 144 -10.09 1.59 13.30
N GLU A 145 -11.13 1.24 12.55
CA GLU A 145 -12.51 1.42 13.00
C GLU A 145 -13.08 0.12 13.60
N VAL A 146 -13.65 0.21 14.80
CA VAL A 146 -14.35 -0.90 15.46
C VAL A 146 -15.80 -0.50 15.70
N LYS A 147 -16.73 -1.35 15.24
CA LYS A 147 -18.17 -1.06 15.24
C LYS A 147 -18.91 -1.83 16.33
N PHE A 148 -19.60 -1.10 17.19
CA PHE A 148 -20.47 -1.64 18.24
C PHE A 148 -21.94 -1.44 17.91
N ARG A 149 -22.79 -2.25 18.55
CA ARG A 149 -24.23 -2.08 18.54
C ARG A 149 -24.71 -1.81 19.98
N PRO A 150 -25.81 -1.07 20.16
CA PRO A 150 -26.36 -0.82 21.50
C PRO A 150 -26.68 -2.11 22.27
N ASN A 151 -27.25 -3.12 21.59
CA ASN A 151 -27.61 -4.42 22.18
C ASN A 151 -26.53 -5.49 21.90
N THR A 152 -25.26 -5.16 22.13
CA THR A 152 -24.16 -6.12 21.94
C THR A 152 -24.16 -7.17 23.06
N ASP A 153 -23.98 -8.44 22.69
CA ASP A 153 -23.80 -9.55 23.62
C ASP A 153 -22.42 -9.47 24.32
N VAL A 154 -22.30 -10.01 25.54
CA VAL A 154 -21.06 -10.03 26.30
C VAL A 154 -19.92 -10.68 25.52
N HIS A 155 -20.17 -11.79 24.81
CA HIS A 155 -19.14 -12.46 24.03
C HIS A 155 -18.69 -11.62 22.82
N ASP A 156 -19.61 -10.94 22.12
CA ASP A 156 -19.29 -10.04 21.01
C ASP A 156 -18.49 -8.81 21.50
N TYR A 157 -18.80 -8.31 22.70
CA TYR A 157 -18.05 -7.25 23.36
C TYR A 157 -16.59 -7.66 23.59
N GLU A 158 -16.37 -8.80 24.22
CA GLU A 158 -15.02 -9.29 24.53
C GLU A 158 -14.16 -9.51 23.27
N VAL A 159 -14.75 -10.08 22.22
CA VAL A 159 -14.06 -10.28 20.93
C VAL A 159 -13.65 -8.94 20.32
N LYS A 160 -14.53 -7.94 20.35
CA LYS A 160 -14.21 -6.59 19.86
C LYS A 160 -13.17 -5.90 20.74
N MET A 161 -13.24 -6.06 22.04
CA MET A 161 -12.26 -5.49 22.98
C MET A 161 -10.86 -6.04 22.72
N LYS A 162 -10.72 -7.35 22.50
CA LYS A 162 -9.44 -7.96 22.10
C LYS A 162 -8.86 -7.34 20.83
N ASN A 163 -9.71 -6.98 19.86
CA ASN A 163 -9.27 -6.28 18.66
C ASN A 163 -8.83 -4.85 18.96
N VAL A 164 -9.57 -4.11 19.78
CA VAL A 164 -9.20 -2.75 20.22
C VAL A 164 -7.84 -2.77 20.90
N VAL A 165 -7.64 -3.66 21.88
CA VAL A 165 -6.35 -3.87 22.57
C VAL A 165 -5.24 -4.16 21.59
N LYS A 166 -5.44 -5.13 20.68
CA LYS A 166 -4.45 -5.50 19.66
C LYS A 166 -4.07 -4.34 18.73
N PHE A 167 -4.99 -3.42 18.43
CA PHE A 167 -4.69 -2.23 17.62
C PHE A 167 -3.92 -1.19 18.43
N LEU A 168 -4.29 -0.95 19.68
CA LEU A 168 -3.57 -0.03 20.57
C LEU A 168 -2.14 -0.52 20.86
N GLU A 169 -1.93 -1.82 21.08
CA GLU A 169 -0.60 -2.43 21.27
C GLU A 169 0.30 -2.27 20.04
N LYS A 170 -0.28 -2.27 18.84
CA LYS A 170 0.43 -2.02 17.58
C LYS A 170 0.80 -0.54 17.39
N GLY A 171 0.24 0.35 18.20
CA GLY A 171 0.40 1.79 18.07
C GLY A 171 -0.55 2.43 17.05
N ASP A 172 -1.62 1.73 16.68
CA ASP A 172 -2.68 2.28 15.82
C ASP A 172 -3.69 3.07 16.65
N LYS A 173 -4.32 4.08 16.02
CA LYS A 173 -5.45 4.78 16.63
C LYS A 173 -6.72 3.99 16.39
N VAL A 174 -7.60 3.94 17.37
CA VAL A 174 -8.87 3.21 17.26
C VAL A 174 -10.04 4.19 17.27
N LYS A 175 -10.83 4.15 16.20
CA LYS A 175 -12.13 4.81 16.10
C LYS A 175 -13.21 3.82 16.52
N VAL A 176 -13.81 4.02 17.68
CA VAL A 176 -14.93 3.21 18.14
C VAL A 176 -16.22 3.90 17.70
N THR A 177 -17.02 3.20 16.89
CA THR A 177 -18.28 3.72 16.35
C THR A 177 -19.44 2.85 16.83
N LEU A 178 -20.46 3.47 17.40
CA LEU A 178 -21.71 2.82 17.79
C LEU A 178 -22.83 3.38 16.92
N ARG A 179 -23.50 2.52 16.15
CA ARG A 179 -24.57 2.95 15.24
C ARG A 179 -25.94 2.69 15.87
N PHE A 180 -26.79 3.70 15.89
CA PHE A 180 -28.19 3.58 16.30
C PHE A 180 -29.10 3.34 15.10
N ARG A 181 -30.16 2.53 15.28
CA ARG A 181 -31.22 2.35 14.28
C ARG A 181 -32.58 2.83 14.79
N GLY A 182 -33.18 3.77 14.06
CA GLY A 182 -34.59 4.16 14.23
C GLY A 182 -34.94 4.53 15.68
N ARG A 183 -35.70 3.66 16.34
CA ARG A 183 -36.18 3.83 17.73
C ARG A 183 -35.07 3.74 18.78
N GLU A 184 -33.92 3.18 18.46
CA GLU A 184 -32.77 3.07 19.36
C GLU A 184 -32.11 4.43 19.67
N MET A 185 -32.45 5.48 18.90
CA MET A 185 -31.99 6.85 19.17
C MET A 185 -32.49 7.39 20.52
N ALA A 186 -33.53 6.80 21.11
CA ALA A 186 -33.98 7.14 22.46
C ALA A 186 -33.05 6.57 23.54
N HIS A 187 -32.28 5.52 23.24
CA HIS A 187 -31.36 4.85 24.17
C HIS A 187 -29.91 5.30 23.97
N GLN A 188 -29.69 6.61 23.82
CA GLN A 188 -28.34 7.17 23.72
C GLN A 188 -27.51 6.94 24.99
N ASN A 189 -28.16 6.94 26.16
CA ASN A 189 -27.50 6.70 27.44
C ASN A 189 -26.83 5.32 27.49
N LEU A 190 -27.52 4.27 27.00
CA LEU A 190 -26.95 2.92 26.90
C LEU A 190 -25.69 2.89 26.03
N GLY A 191 -25.70 3.64 24.91
CA GLY A 191 -24.55 3.75 24.03
C GLY A 191 -23.38 4.51 24.67
N ARG A 192 -23.67 5.55 25.46
CA ARG A 192 -22.67 6.30 26.22
C ARG A 192 -22.04 5.42 27.30
N GLU A 193 -22.85 4.74 28.11
CA GLU A 193 -22.38 3.83 29.17
C GLU A 193 -21.47 2.73 28.60
N LEU A 194 -21.83 2.16 27.45
CA LEU A 194 -20.98 1.17 26.77
C LEU A 194 -19.63 1.75 26.37
N LEU A 195 -19.59 2.96 25.82
CA LEU A 195 -18.34 3.59 25.41
C LEU A 195 -17.50 4.07 26.60
N GLU A 196 -18.13 4.49 27.69
CA GLU A 196 -17.45 4.79 28.95
C GLU A 196 -16.81 3.54 29.54
N ARG A 197 -17.51 2.41 29.56
CA ARG A 197 -16.93 1.11 29.93
C ARG A 197 -15.75 0.73 29.05
N VAL A 198 -15.85 0.93 27.74
CA VAL A 198 -14.72 0.71 26.81
C VAL A 198 -13.54 1.60 27.16
N ALA A 199 -13.79 2.87 27.50
CA ALA A 199 -12.74 3.82 27.89
C ALA A 199 -12.05 3.42 29.20
N GLU A 200 -12.79 2.85 30.16
CA GLU A 200 -12.22 2.30 31.40
C GLU A 200 -11.36 1.06 31.14
N ASP A 201 -11.87 0.10 30.37
CA ASP A 201 -11.16 -1.15 30.05
C ASP A 201 -9.84 -0.91 29.29
N VAL A 202 -9.78 0.14 28.46
CA VAL A 202 -8.59 0.49 27.66
C VAL A 202 -7.69 1.54 28.31
N LYS A 203 -8.02 2.03 29.51
CA LYS A 203 -7.30 3.12 30.19
C LYS A 203 -5.82 2.82 30.44
N GLU A 204 -5.47 1.54 30.60
CA GLU A 204 -4.08 1.09 30.80
C GLU A 204 -3.26 1.05 29.50
N LEU A 205 -3.92 0.98 28.34
CA LEU A 205 -3.29 0.76 27.03
C LEU A 205 -3.41 1.95 26.08
N GLY A 206 -4.42 2.80 26.27
CA GLY A 206 -4.68 3.97 25.45
C GLY A 206 -5.19 5.18 26.23
N LYS A 207 -5.06 6.34 25.60
CA LYS A 207 -5.63 7.60 26.05
C LYS A 207 -6.81 7.96 25.14
N VAL A 208 -7.96 8.27 25.73
CA VAL A 208 -9.11 8.79 24.99
C VAL A 208 -8.75 10.20 24.48
N GLU A 209 -8.66 10.35 23.16
CA GLU A 209 -8.41 11.66 22.52
C GLU A 209 -9.72 12.44 22.40
N ASN A 210 -10.77 11.76 21.93
CA ASN A 210 -12.11 12.35 21.80
C ASN A 210 -13.10 11.53 22.61
N MET A 211 -13.72 12.17 23.60
CA MET A 211 -14.83 11.60 24.36
C MET A 211 -16.01 11.22 23.45
N PRO A 212 -16.87 10.28 23.86
CA PRO A 212 -18.03 9.84 23.10
C PRO A 212 -18.91 11.03 22.67
N LYS A 213 -18.98 11.27 21.36
CA LYS A 213 -19.80 12.33 20.77
C LYS A 213 -20.79 11.77 19.76
N MET A 214 -21.96 12.38 19.68
CA MET A 214 -22.94 12.05 18.64
C MET A 214 -22.53 12.70 17.33
N GLU A 215 -22.40 11.88 16.29
CA GLU A 215 -22.14 12.29 14.91
C GLU A 215 -23.28 11.76 14.02
N GLY A 216 -24.39 12.51 13.99
CA GLY A 216 -25.61 12.10 13.29
C GLY A 216 -26.31 10.92 13.97
N ARG A 217 -26.35 9.75 13.30
CA ARG A 217 -26.99 8.52 13.80
C ARG A 217 -26.00 7.53 14.42
N GLN A 218 -24.79 7.98 14.73
CA GLN A 218 -23.74 7.18 15.35
C GLN A 218 -23.10 7.96 16.49
N MET A 219 -22.67 7.26 17.53
CA MET A 219 -21.78 7.79 18.56
C MET A 219 -20.36 7.34 18.26
N VAL A 220 -19.41 8.25 18.32
CA VAL A 220 -18.02 8.01 17.96
C VAL A 220 -17.12 8.42 19.12
N MET A 221 -16.13 7.56 19.40
CA MET A 221 -15.05 7.82 20.34
C MET A 221 -13.71 7.53 19.65
N MET A 222 -12.67 8.33 19.94
CA MET A 222 -11.32 8.11 19.44
C MET A 222 -10.38 7.79 20.58
N ILE A 223 -9.67 6.68 20.48
CA ILE A 223 -8.66 6.25 21.43
C ILE A 223 -7.30 6.23 20.72
N GLY A 224 -6.34 6.96 21.28
CA GLY A 224 -4.95 6.90 20.89
C GLY A 224 -4.18 5.89 21.75
N PRO A 225 -3.15 5.22 21.22
CA PRO A 225 -2.28 4.38 22.03
C PRO A 225 -1.49 5.25 23.02
N LEU A 226 -1.23 4.72 24.22
CA LEU A 226 -0.28 5.33 25.15
C LEU A 226 1.11 5.29 24.49
N THR A 227 1.72 6.46 24.31
CA THR A 227 3.08 6.55 23.77
C THR A 227 4.02 5.85 24.75
N LYS A 228 4.58 4.70 24.36
CA LYS A 228 5.72 4.08 25.03
C LYS A 228 7.00 4.82 24.68
#